data_AF-A0A6P0RR45-F1
#
_entry.id   AF-A0A6P0RR45-F1
#
_cell.length_a   1.000
_cell.length_b   1.000
_cell.length_c   1.000
_cell.angle_alpha   90.00
_cell.angle_beta   90.00
_cell.angle_gamma   90.00
#
_symmetry.space_group_name_H-M   'P 1'
#
loop_
_entity.id
_entity.type
_entity.pdbx_description
1 polymer ?
#
loop_
_entity_poly.entity_id
_entity_poly.type
_entity_poly.pdbx_seq_one_letter_code
_entity_poly.pdbx_strand_id
1 'polypeptide(L)'
;MNKNTTICGFAGENLFNQLVAACQKLKRVKFSSHQLIKVAQKSTIGRQRLARALPYFNAEYGIPVRHKERYYIHLNWESVPASVILDYLYGIDCTISFLGWTIGVDITTNHYAVESKQNKLQQLAPMWQAIGIDRTAVCMIDKQCQGDSATDLVTALRQVIKGQTRILVAV
;
A
#
# COMPACT_ATOMS: atom_id res chain seq x y z
N MET A 1 -3.08 -25.98 -25.52
CA MET A 1 -3.87 -25.59 -24.33
C MET A 1 -3.15 -24.45 -23.61
N ASN A 2 -3.54 -23.20 -23.84
CA ASN A 2 -2.98 -22.04 -23.12
C ASN A 2 -3.57 -22.01 -21.71
N LYS A 3 -2.76 -22.36 -20.70
CA LYS A 3 -3.12 -22.13 -19.30
C LYS A 3 -2.93 -20.64 -19.00
N ASN A 4 -3.97 -19.84 -19.24
CA ASN A 4 -4.06 -18.47 -18.71
C ASN A 4 -4.06 -18.56 -17.18
N THR A 5 -2.87 -18.53 -16.60
CA THR A 5 -2.71 -18.59 -15.15
C THR A 5 -2.78 -17.17 -14.63
N THR A 6 -3.98 -16.72 -14.27
CA THR A 6 -4.20 -15.41 -13.64
C THR A 6 -3.39 -15.34 -12.35
N ILE A 7 -2.53 -14.33 -12.22
CA ILE A 7 -1.77 -14.09 -10.99
C ILE A 7 -2.75 -13.55 -9.94
N CYS A 8 -2.87 -14.23 -8.80
CA CYS A 8 -3.63 -13.70 -7.67
C CYS A 8 -2.91 -12.50 -7.04
N GLY A 9 -3.65 -11.61 -6.36
CA GLY A 9 -3.09 -10.38 -5.78
C GLY A 9 -1.84 -10.61 -4.93
N PHE A 10 -1.89 -11.61 -4.03
CA PHE A 10 -0.76 -12.00 -3.19
C PHE A 10 0.50 -12.41 -3.99
N ALA A 11 0.31 -13.14 -5.10
CA ALA A 11 1.43 -13.50 -5.96
C ALA A 11 1.99 -12.27 -6.69
N GLY A 12 1.14 -11.31 -7.06
CA GLY A 12 1.57 -10.02 -7.63
C GLY A 12 2.40 -9.19 -6.64
N GLU A 13 1.96 -9.10 -5.39
CA GLU A 13 2.70 -8.42 -4.32
C GLU A 13 4.06 -9.06 -4.06
N ASN A 14 4.12 -10.39 -3.94
CA ASN A 14 5.38 -11.11 -3.75
C ASN A 14 6.36 -10.87 -4.89
N LEU A 15 5.85 -10.83 -6.11
CA LEU A 15 6.67 -10.63 -7.30
C LEU A 15 7.25 -9.22 -7.35
N PHE A 16 6.43 -8.21 -7.08
CA PHE A 16 6.92 -6.84 -6.87
C PHE A 16 7.96 -6.79 -5.76
N ASN A 17 7.74 -7.52 -4.66
CA ASN A 17 8.67 -7.55 -3.55
C ASN A 17 10.03 -8.14 -3.92
N GLN A 18 10.05 -9.17 -4.76
CA GLN A 18 11.27 -9.75 -5.32
C GLN A 18 12.00 -8.76 -6.23
N LEU A 19 11.27 -8.03 -7.10
CA LEU A 19 11.86 -7.00 -7.97
C LEU A 19 12.51 -5.87 -7.17
N VAL A 20 11.85 -5.41 -6.10
CA VAL A 20 12.45 -4.41 -5.20
C VAL A 20 13.70 -4.97 -4.52
N ALA A 21 13.67 -6.20 -4.02
CA ALA A 21 14.81 -6.82 -3.36
C ALA A 21 16.00 -7.06 -4.30
N ALA A 22 15.74 -7.36 -5.57
CA ALA A 22 16.77 -7.53 -6.59
C ALA A 22 17.44 -6.21 -6.99
N CYS A 23 16.83 -5.05 -6.71
CA CYS A 23 17.36 -3.75 -7.07
C CYS A 23 18.00 -3.03 -5.88
N GLN A 24 19.33 -3.00 -5.80
CA GLN A 24 20.08 -2.34 -4.72
C GLN A 24 19.79 -0.83 -4.56
N LYS A 25 19.26 -0.19 -5.61
CA LYS A 25 18.90 1.24 -5.60
C LYS A 25 17.57 1.52 -4.86
N LEU A 26 16.75 0.49 -4.66
CA LEU A 26 15.45 0.60 -4.02
C LEU A 26 15.57 0.16 -2.56
N LYS A 27 15.15 1.02 -1.63
CA LYS A 27 15.13 0.71 -0.20
C LYS A 27 13.70 0.72 0.31
N ARG A 28 13.34 -0.20 1.20
CA ARG A 28 12.03 -0.14 1.86
C ARG A 28 12.00 1.02 2.85
N VAL A 29 10.91 1.77 2.84
CA VAL A 29 10.61 2.72 3.91
C VAL A 29 9.71 2.00 4.91
N LYS A 30 9.99 2.20 6.21
CA LYS A 30 9.19 1.64 7.29
C LYS A 30 8.57 2.79 8.06
N PHE A 31 7.31 2.65 8.42
CA PHE A 31 6.59 3.58 9.27
C PHE A 31 6.29 2.92 10.61
N SER A 32 6.19 3.74 11.66
CA SER A 32 5.65 3.26 12.93
C SER A 32 4.13 3.29 12.91
N SER A 33 3.50 2.27 13.49
CA SER A 33 2.04 2.20 13.61
C SER A 33 1.46 3.43 14.32
N HIS A 34 2.14 3.92 15.37
CA HIS A 34 1.76 5.15 16.05
C HIS A 34 1.76 6.39 15.14
N GLN A 35 2.78 6.58 14.31
CA GLN A 35 2.81 7.70 13.36
C GLN A 35 1.64 7.62 12.39
N LEU A 36 1.36 6.44 11.83
CA LEU A 36 0.27 6.22 10.88
C LEU A 36 -1.10 6.54 11.50
N ILE A 37 -1.36 6.07 12.72
CA ILE A 37 -2.63 6.31 13.41
C ILE A 37 -2.75 7.79 13.82
N LYS A 38 -1.67 8.40 14.32
CA LYS A 38 -1.65 9.82 14.68
C LYS A 38 -2.00 10.71 13.49
N VAL A 39 -1.50 10.41 12.30
CA VAL A 39 -1.86 11.15 11.08
C VAL A 39 -3.31 10.87 10.66
N ALA A 40 -3.75 9.61 10.69
CA ALA A 40 -5.12 9.26 10.34
C ALA A 40 -6.16 9.94 11.26
N GLN A 41 -5.89 10.07 12.56
CA GLN A 41 -6.79 10.74 13.50
C GLN A 41 -6.93 12.24 13.26
N LYS A 42 -5.90 12.88 12.69
CA LYS A 42 -5.89 14.33 12.46
C LYS A 42 -6.74 14.75 11.25
N SER A 43 -6.88 13.90 10.24
CA SER A 43 -7.64 14.22 9.02
C SER A 43 -9.08 13.68 9.07
N THR A 44 -10.03 14.39 8.45
CA THR A 44 -11.42 13.94 8.37
C THR A 44 -11.55 12.60 7.64
N ILE A 45 -10.87 12.47 6.49
CA ILE A 45 -10.84 11.22 5.71
C ILE A 45 -10.17 10.08 6.49
N GLY A 46 -9.10 10.36 7.23
CA GLY A 46 -8.42 9.35 8.04
C GLY A 46 -9.29 8.85 9.19
N ARG A 47 -10.03 9.74 9.88
CA ARG A 47 -11.02 9.33 10.90
C ARG A 47 -12.12 8.46 10.32
N GLN A 48 -12.63 8.80 9.13
CA GLN A 48 -13.65 8.00 8.44
C GLN A 48 -13.12 6.61 8.08
N ARG A 49 -11.90 6.51 7.53
CA ARG A 49 -11.28 5.21 7.21
C ARG A 49 -10.98 4.39 8.46
N LEU A 50 -10.47 5.04 9.50
CA LEU A 50 -10.22 4.40 10.78
C LEU A 50 -11.51 3.82 11.37
N ALA A 51 -12.61 4.57 11.36
CA ALA A 51 -13.91 4.08 11.83
C ALA A 51 -14.40 2.86 11.03
N ARG A 52 -14.19 2.85 9.70
CA ARG A 52 -14.54 1.70 8.84
C ARG A 52 -13.64 0.49 9.07
N ALA A 53 -12.36 0.69 9.34
CA ALA A 53 -11.39 -0.39 9.57
C ALA A 53 -11.41 -0.92 11.01
N LEU A 54 -11.92 -0.15 11.97
CA LEU A 54 -11.89 -0.49 13.39
C LEU A 54 -12.51 -1.85 13.73
N PRO A 55 -13.64 -2.29 13.13
CA PRO A 55 -14.18 -3.62 13.37
C PRO A 55 -13.19 -4.74 13.01
N TYR A 56 -12.48 -4.60 11.88
CA TYR A 56 -11.46 -5.56 11.45
C TYR A 56 -10.26 -5.56 12.40
N PHE A 57 -9.76 -4.38 12.77
CA PHE A 57 -8.66 -4.30 13.72
C PHE A 57 -9.02 -4.92 15.07
N ASN A 58 -10.21 -4.63 15.60
CA ASN A 58 -10.69 -5.20 16.85
C ASN A 58 -10.82 -6.73 16.77
N ALA A 59 -11.24 -7.28 15.63
CA ALA A 59 -11.39 -8.71 15.46
C ALA A 59 -10.05 -9.44 15.39
N GLU A 60 -9.05 -8.87 14.69
CA GLU A 60 -7.75 -9.52 14.48
C GLU A 60 -6.71 -9.21 15.54
N TYR A 61 -6.67 -7.97 16.04
CA TYR A 61 -5.62 -7.46 16.94
C TYR A 61 -6.17 -6.97 18.28
N GLY A 62 -7.48 -7.04 18.48
CA GLY A 62 -8.12 -6.61 19.72
C GLY A 62 -7.80 -7.55 20.88
N ILE A 63 -7.41 -6.95 22.00
CA ILE A 63 -7.13 -7.67 23.24
C ILE A 63 -8.36 -7.52 24.14
N PRO A 64 -9.00 -8.63 24.59
CA PRO A 64 -10.06 -8.53 25.57
C PRO A 64 -9.45 -8.12 26.92
N VAL A 65 -9.84 -6.95 27.40
CA VAL A 65 -9.40 -6.43 28.70
C VAL A 65 -10.61 -6.38 29.62
N ARG A 66 -10.41 -6.84 30.86
CA ARG A 66 -11.41 -6.76 31.92
C ARG A 66 -11.22 -5.46 32.69
N HIS A 67 -12.25 -4.63 32.73
CA HIS A 67 -12.30 -3.48 33.63
C HIS A 67 -13.55 -3.60 34.50
N LYS A 68 -13.32 -3.84 35.79
CA LYS A 68 -14.36 -4.24 36.76
C LYS A 68 -15.01 -5.57 36.33
N GLU A 69 -16.34 -5.58 36.18
CA GLU A 69 -17.15 -6.74 35.79
C GLU A 69 -17.47 -6.78 34.29
N ARG A 70 -16.91 -5.88 33.48
CA ARG A 70 -17.16 -5.82 32.03
C ARG A 70 -15.89 -6.10 31.24
N TYR A 71 -16.06 -6.81 30.13
CA TYR A 71 -15.04 -6.98 29.11
C TYR A 71 -15.18 -5.89 28.04
N TYR A 72 -14.05 -5.33 27.63
CA TYR A 72 -13.96 -4.43 26.48
C TYR A 72 -12.79 -4.85 25.61
N ILE A 73 -12.89 -4.57 24.30
CA ILE A 73 -11.79 -4.80 23.37
C ILE A 73 -10.89 -3.57 23.40
N HIS A 74 -9.62 -3.79 23.72
CA HIS A 74 -8.58 -2.77 23.66
C HIS A 74 -7.67 -3.02 22.44
N LEU A 75 -7.43 -1.97 21.67
CA LEU A 75 -6.44 -1.99 20.59
C LEU A 75 -5.14 -1.34 21.04
N ASN A 76 -4.09 -2.16 21.12
CA ASN A 76 -2.74 -1.64 21.16
C ASN A 76 -2.25 -1.42 19.72
N TRP A 77 -2.13 -0.16 19.29
CA TRP A 77 -1.68 0.15 17.94
C TRP A 77 -0.24 -0.30 17.65
N GLU A 78 0.59 -0.49 18.67
CA GLU A 78 1.94 -1.02 18.49
C GLU A 78 1.95 -2.49 18.07
N SER A 79 0.92 -3.27 18.41
CA SER A 79 0.80 -4.67 18.01
C SER A 79 0.18 -4.86 16.62
N VAL A 80 -0.37 -3.80 16.03
CA VAL A 80 -0.90 -3.84 14.66
C VAL A 80 0.25 -3.55 13.68
N PRO A 81 0.55 -4.45 12.72
CA PRO A 81 1.60 -4.21 11.74
C PRO A 81 1.37 -2.93 10.93
N ALA A 82 2.42 -2.14 10.73
CA ALA A 82 2.33 -0.90 9.96
C ALA A 82 1.87 -1.13 8.51
N SER A 83 2.23 -2.27 7.91
CA SER A 83 1.75 -2.67 6.57
C SER A 83 0.23 -2.82 6.52
N VAL A 84 -0.35 -3.43 7.55
CA VAL A 84 -1.80 -3.61 7.68
C VAL A 84 -2.49 -2.25 7.84
N ILE A 85 -1.91 -1.33 8.61
CA ILE A 85 -2.44 0.04 8.74
C ILE A 85 -2.33 0.80 7.41
N LEU A 86 -1.22 0.68 6.68
CA LEU A 86 -1.02 1.29 5.38
C LEU A 86 -2.06 0.82 4.35
N ASP A 87 -2.35 -0.48 4.29
CA ASP A 87 -3.38 -0.99 3.38
C ASP A 87 -4.78 -0.47 3.76
N TYR A 88 -5.23 -0.76 4.98
CA TYR A 88 -6.59 -0.40 5.41
C TYR A 88 -6.84 1.11 5.42
N LEU A 89 -5.87 1.93 5.86
CA LEU A 89 -6.07 3.37 6.02
C LEU A 89 -5.53 4.21 4.87
N TYR A 90 -4.44 3.80 4.22
CA TYR A 90 -3.79 4.60 3.17
C TYR A 90 -3.97 3.99 1.78
N GLY A 91 -4.40 2.72 1.67
CA GLY A 91 -4.50 2.00 0.40
C GLY A 91 -3.15 1.80 -0.27
N ILE A 92 -2.11 1.57 0.53
CA ILE A 92 -0.73 1.42 0.06
C ILE A 92 -0.22 0.07 0.53
N ASP A 93 0.16 -0.80 -0.41
CA ASP A 93 0.69 -2.13 -0.10
C ASP A 93 2.15 -2.05 0.35
N CYS A 94 2.92 -1.13 -0.26
CA CYS A 94 4.30 -0.95 0.14
C CYS A 94 4.84 0.45 -0.12
N THR A 95 5.96 0.74 0.54
CA THR A 95 6.67 2.01 0.36
C THR A 95 8.14 1.79 0.11
N ILE A 96 8.68 2.57 -0.82
CA ILE A 96 10.05 2.48 -1.29
C ILE A 96 10.68 3.86 -1.35
N SER A 97 11.97 3.93 -1.06
CA SER A 97 12.81 5.10 -1.29
C SER A 97 13.61 4.89 -2.56
N PHE A 98 13.57 5.88 -3.47
CA PHE A 98 14.29 5.88 -4.72
C PHE A 98 14.70 7.31 -5.10
N LEU A 99 16.00 7.53 -5.31
CA LEU A 99 16.56 8.85 -5.66
C LEU A 99 16.14 10.00 -4.72
N GLY A 100 16.02 9.71 -3.42
CA GLY A 100 15.58 10.67 -2.41
C GLY A 100 14.06 10.85 -2.28
N TRP A 101 13.27 10.23 -3.16
CA TRP A 101 11.81 10.25 -3.10
C TRP A 101 11.28 9.04 -2.34
N THR A 102 10.29 9.25 -1.49
CA THR A 102 9.48 8.20 -0.87
C THR A 102 8.23 7.97 -1.73
N ILE A 103 8.09 6.76 -2.25
CA ILE A 103 7.02 6.36 -3.17
C ILE A 103 6.16 5.29 -2.50
N GLY A 104 4.85 5.55 -2.41
CA GLY A 104 3.85 4.56 -2.04
C GLY A 104 3.33 3.80 -3.27
N VAL A 105 3.20 2.49 -3.17
CA VAL A 105 2.76 1.64 -4.28
C VAL A 105 1.57 0.80 -3.83
N ASP A 106 0.49 0.87 -4.62
CA ASP A 106 -0.67 -0.01 -4.53
C ASP A 106 -0.61 -1.00 -5.70
N ILE A 107 -0.47 -2.28 -5.41
CA ILE A 107 -0.22 -3.35 -6.37
C ILE A 107 -1.58 -3.92 -6.80
N THR A 108 -1.68 -4.28 -8.07
CA THR A 108 -2.88 -4.92 -8.61
C THR A 108 -2.50 -5.84 -9.75
N THR A 109 -3.25 -6.93 -9.88
CA THR A 109 -3.26 -7.80 -11.07
C THR A 109 -4.56 -7.64 -11.87
N ASN A 110 -5.46 -6.76 -11.43
CA ASN A 110 -6.75 -6.48 -12.07
C ASN A 110 -6.72 -5.16 -12.85
N HIS A 111 -6.75 -5.26 -14.18
CA HIS A 111 -6.73 -4.11 -15.11
C HIS A 111 -7.89 -3.14 -14.90
N TYR A 112 -9.07 -3.67 -14.58
CA TYR A 112 -10.26 -2.85 -14.39
C TYR A 112 -10.23 -2.07 -13.07
N ALA A 113 -9.35 -2.42 -12.13
CA ALA A 113 -9.24 -1.74 -10.84
C ALA A 113 -8.24 -0.58 -10.84
N VAL A 114 -7.42 -0.41 -11.88
CA VAL A 114 -6.30 0.55 -11.89
C VAL A 114 -6.78 1.98 -11.70
N GLU A 115 -7.74 2.43 -12.51
CA GLU A 115 -8.26 3.79 -12.44
C GLU A 115 -8.93 4.09 -11.08
N SER A 116 -9.74 3.16 -10.60
CA SER A 116 -10.36 3.24 -9.26
C SER A 116 -9.32 3.37 -8.15
N LYS A 117 -8.25 2.57 -8.19
CA LYS A 117 -7.14 2.63 -7.23
C LYS A 117 -6.36 3.95 -7.34
N GLN A 118 -6.11 4.46 -8.55
CA GLN A 118 -5.47 5.77 -8.75
C GLN A 118 -6.30 6.91 -8.14
N ASN A 119 -7.60 6.92 -8.41
CA ASN A 119 -8.54 7.90 -7.86
C ASN A 119 -8.58 7.85 -6.33
N LYS A 120 -8.61 6.63 -5.76
CA LYS A 120 -8.52 6.42 -4.30
C LYS A 120 -7.21 6.99 -3.73
N LEU A 121 -6.06 6.71 -4.34
CA LEU A 121 -4.77 7.23 -3.88
C LEU A 121 -4.71 8.77 -3.96
N GLN A 122 -5.28 9.36 -5.00
CA GLN A 122 -5.35 10.82 -5.13
C GLN A 122 -6.22 11.45 -4.03
N GLN A 123 -7.37 10.84 -3.70
CA GLN A 123 -8.21 11.29 -2.58
C GLN A 123 -7.50 11.17 -1.22
N LEU A 124 -6.60 10.20 -1.08
CA LEU A 124 -5.82 9.97 0.13
C LEU A 124 -4.53 10.80 0.20
N ALA A 125 -4.28 11.69 -0.77
CA ALA A 125 -3.10 12.54 -0.80
C ALA A 125 -2.79 13.29 0.49
N PRO A 126 -3.75 13.95 1.14
CA PRO A 126 -3.47 14.64 2.39
C PRO A 126 -2.95 13.72 3.50
N MET A 127 -3.33 12.44 3.48
CA MET A 127 -2.88 11.46 4.48
C MET A 127 -1.48 10.96 4.18
N TRP A 128 -1.22 10.47 2.97
CA TRP A 128 0.08 9.89 2.65
C TRP A 128 1.18 10.95 2.59
N GLN A 129 0.87 12.19 2.18
CA GLN A 129 1.82 13.31 2.25
C GLN A 129 2.20 13.63 3.70
N ALA A 130 1.25 13.60 4.63
CA ALA A 130 1.48 13.91 6.03
C ALA A 130 2.36 12.87 6.76
N ILE A 131 2.51 11.66 6.22
CA ILE A 131 3.49 10.68 6.70
C ILE A 131 4.84 10.73 5.96
N GLY A 132 5.00 11.64 4.99
CA GLY A 132 6.25 11.83 4.25
C GLY A 132 6.38 10.98 2.98
N ILE A 133 5.26 10.53 2.40
CA ILE A 133 5.25 9.95 1.05
C ILE A 133 5.13 11.09 0.05
N ASP A 134 6.01 11.12 -0.96
CA ASP A 134 6.09 12.21 -1.93
C ASP A 134 5.22 11.95 -3.18
N ARG A 135 5.14 10.67 -3.56
CA ARG A 135 4.41 10.19 -4.74
C ARG A 135 3.74 8.86 -4.45
N THR A 136 2.65 8.59 -5.14
CA THR A 136 1.99 7.29 -5.11
C THR A 136 1.70 6.80 -6.51
N ALA A 137 1.80 5.49 -6.72
CA ALA A 137 1.43 4.88 -8.00
C ALA A 137 0.71 3.55 -7.80
N VAL A 138 -0.18 3.24 -8.74
CA VAL A 138 -0.73 1.89 -8.90
C VAL A 138 0.20 1.09 -9.79
N CYS A 139 0.71 -0.03 -9.28
CA CYS A 139 1.55 -0.95 -10.03
C CYS A 139 0.73 -2.13 -10.55
N MET A 140 0.52 -2.16 -11.86
CA MET A 140 -0.04 -3.31 -12.54
C MET A 140 1.04 -4.36 -12.75
N ILE A 141 0.82 -5.56 -12.21
CA ILE A 141 1.63 -6.75 -12.48
C ILE A 141 0.84 -7.64 -13.45
N ASP A 142 1.36 -7.80 -14.67
CA ASP A 142 0.73 -8.62 -15.70
C ASP A 142 1.74 -9.56 -16.37
N LYS A 143 1.43 -10.87 -16.38
CA LYS A 143 2.19 -11.92 -17.06
C LYS A 143 1.97 -11.95 -18.57
N GLN A 144 0.85 -11.38 -19.04
CA GLN A 144 0.48 -11.37 -20.46
C GLN A 144 1.07 -10.17 -21.21
N CYS A 145 1.63 -9.19 -20.50
CA CYS A 145 2.41 -8.12 -21.12
C CYS A 145 3.79 -8.65 -21.54
N GLN A 146 3.85 -9.46 -22.59
CA GLN A 146 5.09 -9.78 -23.30
C GLN A 146 5.30 -8.75 -24.43
N GLY A 147 6.41 -8.01 -24.37
CA GLY A 147 6.89 -7.12 -25.45
C GLY A 147 6.69 -5.61 -25.21
N ASP A 148 7.74 -4.84 -25.55
CA ASP A 148 7.96 -3.38 -25.77
C ASP A 148 7.30 -2.31 -24.86
N SER A 149 6.21 -2.63 -24.18
CA SER A 149 5.44 -1.75 -23.28
C SER A 149 5.77 -1.97 -21.80
N ALA A 150 6.38 -3.11 -21.47
CA ALA A 150 6.89 -3.41 -20.16
C ALA A 150 8.15 -2.61 -19.89
N THR A 151 8.09 -1.68 -18.94
CA THR A 151 9.27 -0.93 -18.52
C THR A 151 9.86 -1.58 -17.27
N ASP A 152 11.19 -1.67 -17.18
CA ASP A 152 11.82 -2.12 -15.95
C ASP A 152 11.39 -1.25 -14.76
N LEU A 153 11.35 -1.83 -13.56
CA LEU A 153 10.84 -1.16 -12.36
C LEU A 153 11.55 0.19 -12.10
N VAL A 154 12.84 0.30 -12.38
CA VAL A 154 13.59 1.54 -12.15
C VAL A 154 13.12 2.64 -13.09
N THR A 155 12.97 2.33 -14.37
CA THR A 155 12.48 3.29 -15.36
C THR A 155 11.02 3.66 -15.11
N ALA A 156 10.19 2.70 -14.71
CA ALA A 156 8.81 2.96 -14.28
C ALA A 156 8.75 3.95 -13.09
N LEU A 157 9.57 3.73 -12.06
CA LEU A 157 9.63 4.61 -10.89
C LEU A 157 10.18 6.01 -11.20
N ARG A 158 11.07 6.14 -12.19
CA ARG A 158 11.48 7.47 -12.69
C ARG A 158 10.29 8.26 -13.25
N GLN A 159 9.34 7.59 -13.90
CA GLN A 159 8.12 8.27 -14.36
C GLN A 159 7.20 8.64 -13.21
N VAL A 160 7.14 7.83 -12.14
CA VAL A 160 6.38 8.17 -10.93
C VAL A 160 6.91 9.45 -10.28
N ILE A 161 8.23 9.63 -10.21
CA ILE A 161 8.85 10.87 -9.75
C ILE A 161 8.38 12.07 -10.60
N LYS A 162 8.24 11.89 -11.91
CA LYS A 162 7.74 12.90 -12.86
C LYS A 162 6.22 13.11 -12.82
N GLY A 163 5.50 12.38 -11.97
CA GLY A 163 4.06 12.57 -11.75
C GLY A 163 3.16 11.47 -12.35
N GLN A 164 3.73 10.43 -12.95
CA GLN A 164 2.93 9.30 -13.43
C GLN A 164 2.37 8.48 -12.25
N THR A 165 1.07 8.24 -12.22
CA THR A 165 0.40 7.55 -11.10
C THR A 165 0.05 6.09 -11.40
N ARG A 166 0.42 5.59 -12.58
CA ARG A 166 0.26 4.19 -13.01
C ARG A 166 1.57 3.68 -13.58
N ILE A 167 2.02 2.53 -13.12
CA ILE A 167 3.13 1.81 -13.74
C ILE A 167 2.71 0.40 -14.12
N LEU A 168 3.27 -0.09 -15.22
CA LEU A 168 3.09 -1.45 -15.69
C LEU A 168 4.44 -2.14 -15.61
N VAL A 169 4.49 -3.23 -14.86
CA VAL A 169 5.69 -4.03 -14.68
C VAL A 169 5.36 -5.43 -15.17
N ALA A 170 5.95 -5.82 -16.31
CA ALA A 170 5.81 -7.20 -16.78
C ALA A 170 6.75 -8.11 -16.02
N VAL A 171 6.30 -9.35 -15.87
CA VAL A 171 7.05 -10.39 -15.17
C VAL A 171 6.86 -11.75 -15.80
#